data_AF-A0A6G3U3P3-F1
#
_entry.id   AF-A0A6G3U3P3-F1
#
_cell.length_a   1.000
_cell.length_b   1.000
_cell.length_c   1.000
_cell.angle_alpha   90.00
_cell.angle_beta   90.00
_cell.angle_gamma   90.00
#
_symmetry.space_group_name_H-M   'P 1'
#
loop_
_entity.id
_entity.type
_entity.pdbx_description
1 polymer ?
#
loop_
_entity_poly.entity_id
_entity_poly.type
_entity_poly.pdbx_seq_one_letter_code
_entity_poly.pdbx_strand_id
1 'polypeptide(L)'
;AVARGERTARSLDSRVEELLGRGDVTGAAAVLRSAPGRLLRALDRLLRSASSPEESDAVLAAVEEALPQVSGRVLLSVREHLHNRPRETGGQRLFVNRLGRGHVTGDTRRPVPGPARERLIAVLDAELRRRVGVADHLLIDPDVLDVALPLSGRASTGGLGVLPRGSVSAVEGELLRFFVYWKETAVSTDFDLSALLLDADYETVSWLSYTDLRGVGGRHSGDIISAPEGASEFIDLRLDTVRATCIVPQVNIYDGEDFDEVEESFFGFMLREGRQKGRPFEPRTVRMKSELRGPGRVALPLAFLRGADGRWRAKWLHLYLPGTPSQNRVEGNRLTVAALLRAIVEREQLTVGHLTELMTGDATTVDVWDGKKVPAGPVTFVGLERPDGLHPDSRVVTPGNLRDLIPA
;
A
#
# COMPACT_ATOMS: atom_id res chain seq x y z
N ALA A 1 34.15 -33.71 10.19
CA ALA A 1 34.28 -32.34 10.72
C ALA A 1 32.92 -31.68 10.94
N VAL A 2 32.31 -30.94 9.99
CA VAL A 2 31.04 -30.22 10.24
C VAL A 2 29.85 -31.16 10.47
N ALA A 3 29.61 -32.13 9.56
CA ALA A 3 28.57 -33.14 9.72
C ALA A 3 28.82 -34.12 10.88
N ARG A 4 30.01 -34.09 11.48
CA ARG A 4 30.40 -34.93 12.63
C ARG A 4 30.35 -34.15 13.96
N GLY A 5 29.93 -32.89 13.96
CA GLY A 5 29.87 -32.05 15.17
C GLY A 5 31.22 -31.50 15.66
N GLU A 6 32.32 -31.84 15.00
CA GLU A 6 33.69 -31.44 15.39
C GLU A 6 34.05 -30.00 14.97
N ARG A 7 33.24 -29.38 14.09
CA ARG A 7 33.39 -27.99 13.64
C ARG A 7 32.02 -27.33 13.47
N THR A 8 31.83 -26.17 14.07
CA THR A 8 30.64 -25.34 13.83
C THR A 8 30.76 -24.63 12.49
N ALA A 9 29.98 -25.03 11.48
CA ALA A 9 29.83 -24.21 10.27
C ALA A 9 28.89 -23.04 10.59
N ARG A 10 29.46 -21.84 10.73
CA ARG A 10 28.66 -20.63 10.94
C ARG A 10 27.95 -20.25 9.65
N SER A 11 26.64 -20.00 9.74
CA SER A 11 25.88 -19.40 8.64
C SER A 11 26.39 -17.99 8.35
N LEU A 12 26.08 -17.47 7.15
CA LEU A 12 26.38 -16.08 6.80
C LEU A 12 25.80 -15.12 7.85
N ASP A 13 24.56 -15.35 8.26
CA ASP A 13 23.87 -14.50 9.25
C ASP A 13 24.58 -14.57 10.61
N SER A 14 24.98 -15.76 11.05
CA SER A 14 25.74 -15.91 12.30
C SER A 14 27.05 -15.13 12.29
N ARG A 15 27.77 -15.12 11.15
CA ARG A 15 29.02 -14.34 11.00
C ARG A 15 28.76 -12.84 11.05
N VAL A 16 27.70 -12.39 10.37
CA VAL A 16 27.30 -10.96 10.35
C VAL A 16 26.90 -10.50 11.75
N GLU A 17 26.08 -11.26 12.46
CA GLU A 17 25.67 -10.92 13.83
C GLU A 17 26.86 -10.84 14.81
N GLU A 18 27.83 -11.74 14.69
CA GLU A 18 29.04 -11.71 15.52
C GLU A 18 29.89 -10.47 15.25
N LEU A 19 30.09 -10.11 13.98
CA LEU A 19 30.84 -8.93 13.59
C LEU A 19 30.16 -7.66 14.09
N LEU A 20 28.84 -7.54 13.87
CA LEU A 20 28.05 -6.41 14.38
C LEU A 20 28.01 -6.36 15.91
N GLY A 21 27.99 -7.52 16.59
CA GLY A 21 28.06 -7.61 18.04
C GLY A 21 29.39 -7.13 18.62
N ARG A 22 30.47 -7.15 17.83
CA ARG A 22 31.79 -6.59 18.16
C ARG A 22 31.98 -5.15 17.68
N GLY A 23 30.99 -4.58 17.00
CA GLY A 23 31.10 -3.25 16.38
C GLY A 23 31.87 -3.24 15.04
N ASP A 24 32.21 -4.40 14.46
CA ASP A 24 32.92 -4.48 13.18
C ASP A 24 31.95 -4.37 11.99
N VAL A 25 31.55 -3.14 11.69
CA VAL A 25 30.60 -2.83 10.60
C VAL A 25 31.22 -3.09 9.23
N THR A 26 32.49 -2.70 9.06
CA THR A 26 33.23 -2.89 7.81
C THR A 26 33.39 -4.38 7.49
N GLY A 27 33.75 -5.20 8.48
CA GLY A 27 33.82 -6.65 8.34
C GLY A 27 32.45 -7.26 8.03
N ALA A 28 31.39 -6.80 8.70
CA ALA A 28 30.03 -7.26 8.40
C ALA A 28 29.60 -6.95 6.95
N ALA A 29 29.89 -5.75 6.47
CA ALA A 29 29.65 -5.35 5.09
C ALA A 29 30.46 -6.20 4.09
N ALA A 30 31.74 -6.46 4.39
CA ALA A 30 32.61 -7.30 3.56
C ALA A 30 32.08 -8.75 3.44
N VAL A 31 31.60 -9.34 4.53
CA VAL A 31 30.98 -10.67 4.51
C VAL A 31 29.71 -10.67 3.65
N LEU A 32 28.89 -9.62 3.77
CA LEU A 32 27.64 -9.47 3.04
C LEU A 32 27.81 -9.22 1.53
N ARG A 33 29.00 -8.83 1.05
CA ARG A 33 29.28 -8.71 -0.41
C ARG A 33 29.02 -10.01 -1.18
N SER A 34 29.20 -11.16 -0.53
CA SER A 34 28.88 -12.48 -1.10
C SER A 34 27.37 -12.75 -1.29
N ALA A 35 26.51 -11.90 -0.72
CA ALA A 35 25.07 -11.96 -0.83
C ALA A 35 24.48 -10.54 -1.04
N PRO A 36 24.59 -9.96 -2.25
CA PRO A 36 24.18 -8.58 -2.56
C PRO A 36 22.78 -8.21 -2.06
N GLY A 37 21.79 -9.09 -2.29
CA GLY A 37 20.43 -8.84 -1.83
C GLY A 37 20.28 -8.82 -0.30
N ARG A 38 21.15 -9.52 0.45
CA ARG A 38 21.18 -9.44 1.92
C ARG A 38 21.91 -8.19 2.40
N LEU A 39 23.00 -7.79 1.71
CA LEU A 39 23.69 -6.52 1.97
C LEU A 39 22.73 -5.33 1.94
N LEU A 40 21.96 -5.21 0.85
CA LEU A 40 20.99 -4.11 0.67
C LEU A 40 19.88 -4.13 1.73
N ARG A 41 19.42 -5.31 2.16
CA ARG A 41 18.43 -5.43 3.26
C ARG A 41 19.00 -5.11 4.63
N ALA A 42 20.30 -5.27 4.83
CA ALA A 42 21.00 -4.94 6.08
C ALA A 42 21.45 -3.47 6.16
N LEU A 43 21.31 -2.71 5.08
CA LEU A 43 21.87 -1.36 4.91
C LEU A 43 21.49 -0.39 6.04
N ASP A 44 20.20 -0.31 6.39
CA ASP A 44 19.71 0.51 7.51
C ASP A 44 20.44 0.17 8.81
N ARG A 45 20.65 -1.12 9.10
CA ARG A 45 21.37 -1.54 10.30
C ARG A 45 22.85 -1.18 10.23
N LEU A 46 23.51 -1.45 9.11
CA LEU A 46 24.93 -1.14 8.92
C LEU A 46 25.21 0.35 9.14
N LEU A 47 24.42 1.23 8.53
CA LEU A 47 24.60 2.69 8.65
C LEU A 47 24.34 3.22 10.06
N ARG A 48 23.41 2.63 10.80
CA ARG A 48 23.15 3.01 12.21
C ARG A 48 24.19 2.47 13.17
N SER A 49 24.92 1.43 12.77
CA SER A 49 25.98 0.83 13.56
C SER A 49 27.34 1.46 13.27
N ALA A 50 27.52 2.09 12.11
CA ALA A 50 28.73 2.82 11.76
C ALA A 50 28.96 3.98 12.75
N SER A 51 30.14 3.99 13.36
CA SER A 51 30.57 4.97 14.35
C SER A 51 31.50 6.02 13.76
N SER A 52 32.02 5.81 12.55
CA SER A 52 32.86 6.77 11.83
C SER A 52 32.43 6.97 10.37
N PRO A 53 32.84 8.09 9.73
CA PRO A 53 32.65 8.32 8.29
C PRO A 53 33.28 7.21 7.44
N GLU A 54 34.46 6.72 7.82
CA GLU A 54 35.19 5.68 7.08
C GLU A 54 34.43 4.35 7.05
N GLU A 55 33.79 3.96 8.17
CA GLU A 55 32.93 2.78 8.21
C GLU A 55 31.69 2.97 7.33
N SER A 56 31.10 4.17 7.34
CA SER A 56 29.97 4.50 6.48
C SER A 56 30.35 4.43 5.00
N ASP A 57 31.50 4.99 4.62
CA ASP A 57 32.02 4.93 3.26
C ASP A 57 32.34 3.51 2.81
N ALA A 58 32.86 2.66 3.70
CA ALA A 58 33.10 1.25 3.41
C ALA A 58 31.79 0.48 3.13
N VAL A 59 30.72 0.79 3.86
CA VAL A 59 29.37 0.25 3.60
C VAL A 59 28.84 0.74 2.25
N LEU A 60 28.98 2.04 1.97
CA LEU A 60 28.54 2.64 0.71
C LEU A 60 29.25 2.01 -0.50
N ALA A 61 30.57 1.87 -0.44
CA ALA A 61 31.35 1.21 -1.50
C ALA A 61 30.91 -0.24 -1.72
N ALA A 62 30.65 -0.98 -0.63
CA ALA A 62 30.13 -2.35 -0.73
C ALA A 62 28.77 -2.41 -1.43
N VAL A 63 27.89 -1.44 -1.14
CA VAL A 63 26.58 -1.35 -1.78
C VAL A 63 26.71 -1.00 -3.25
N GLU A 64 27.46 0.05 -3.59
CA GLU A 64 27.68 0.53 -4.96
C GLU A 64 28.14 -0.61 -5.89
N GLU A 65 29.11 -1.42 -5.45
CA GLU A 65 29.58 -2.59 -6.20
C GLU A 65 28.53 -3.71 -6.32
N ALA A 66 27.67 -3.86 -5.31
CA ALA A 66 26.67 -4.91 -5.25
C ALA A 66 25.42 -4.58 -6.10
N LEU A 67 25.15 -3.30 -6.37
CA LEU A 67 23.92 -2.85 -7.02
C LEU A 67 23.56 -3.64 -8.28
N PRO A 68 24.43 -3.82 -9.29
CA PRO A 68 24.10 -4.51 -10.54
C PRO A 68 23.61 -5.95 -10.36
N GLN A 69 23.91 -6.59 -9.21
CA GLN A 69 23.60 -7.99 -8.92
C GLN A 69 22.31 -8.16 -8.10
N VAL A 70 21.72 -7.06 -7.63
CA VAL A 70 20.50 -7.06 -6.79
C VAL A 70 19.28 -6.90 -7.69
N SER A 71 18.21 -7.67 -7.48
CA SER A 71 16.96 -7.52 -8.25
C SER A 71 16.35 -6.12 -8.10
N GLY A 72 15.77 -5.56 -9.17
CA GLY A 72 15.16 -4.21 -9.14
C GLY A 72 14.08 -4.03 -8.07
N ARG A 73 13.30 -5.08 -7.75
CA ARG A 73 12.33 -5.06 -6.64
C ARG A 73 12.97 -4.75 -5.28
N VAL A 74 14.16 -5.30 -5.02
CA VAL A 74 14.90 -5.04 -3.78
C VAL A 74 15.45 -3.62 -3.77
N LEU A 75 15.96 -3.14 -4.90
CA LEU A 75 16.42 -1.75 -5.02
C LEU A 75 15.29 -0.77 -4.70
N LEU A 76 14.13 -0.94 -5.32
CA LEU A 76 12.93 -0.13 -5.06
C LEU A 76 12.49 -0.22 -3.60
N SER A 77 12.43 -1.43 -3.03
CA SER A 77 12.03 -1.61 -1.63
C SER A 77 12.99 -0.92 -0.65
N VAL A 78 14.30 -0.97 -0.90
CA VAL A 78 15.30 -0.31 -0.06
C VAL A 78 15.28 1.20 -0.24
N ARG A 79 15.10 1.68 -1.47
CA ARG A 79 14.92 3.11 -1.76
C ARG A 79 13.71 3.65 -1.01
N GLU A 80 12.54 3.02 -1.15
CA GLU A 80 11.32 3.40 -0.44
C GLU A 80 11.54 3.39 1.09
N HIS A 81 12.21 2.36 1.60
CA HIS A 81 12.55 2.26 3.01
C HIS A 81 13.37 3.46 3.48
N LEU A 82 14.49 3.76 2.82
CA LEU A 82 15.37 4.89 3.17
C LEU A 82 14.65 6.24 3.08
N HIS A 83 13.81 6.42 2.06
CA HIS A 83 12.99 7.63 1.87
C HIS A 83 12.07 7.92 3.05
N ASN A 84 11.46 6.86 3.59
CA ASN A 84 10.52 6.96 4.70
C ASN A 84 11.20 6.99 6.07
N ARG A 85 12.49 6.66 6.20
CA ARG A 85 13.15 6.63 7.53
C ARG A 85 13.05 7.93 8.34
N PRO A 86 13.16 9.14 7.74
CA PRO A 86 12.96 10.38 8.50
C PRO A 86 11.50 10.63 8.86
N ARG A 87 10.57 10.10 8.04
CA ARG A 87 9.10 10.25 8.11
C ARG A 87 8.40 9.12 8.85
N GLU A 88 9.13 8.19 9.47
CA GLU A 88 8.57 7.33 10.52
C GLU A 88 8.31 8.19 11.79
N THR A 89 7.69 9.36 11.58
CA THR A 89 7.34 10.45 12.48
C THR A 89 6.10 10.06 13.24
N GLY A 90 6.32 9.68 14.49
CA GLY A 90 5.33 9.09 15.38
C GLY A 90 5.94 8.02 16.28
N GLY A 91 7.21 7.64 16.04
CA GLY A 91 7.88 6.62 16.83
C GLY A 91 7.20 5.26 16.69
N GLN A 92 6.61 4.99 15.52
CA GLN A 92 5.89 3.76 15.23
C GLN A 92 6.36 3.15 13.91
N ARG A 93 6.36 1.82 13.85
CA ARG A 93 6.74 1.02 12.68
C ARG A 93 5.57 0.15 12.30
N LEU A 94 5.19 0.20 11.04
CA LEU A 94 4.22 -0.70 10.45
C LEU A 94 4.91 -1.93 9.84
N PHE A 95 4.40 -3.09 10.19
CA PHE A 95 4.70 -4.34 9.53
C PHE A 95 3.42 -4.86 8.90
N VAL A 96 3.50 -5.26 7.63
CA VAL A 96 2.41 -5.98 7.00
C VAL A 96 2.94 -7.23 6.34
N ASN A 97 2.36 -8.37 6.69
CA ASN A 97 2.76 -9.64 6.09
C ASN A 97 2.16 -9.79 4.67
N ARG A 98 2.50 -10.89 4.00
CA ARG A 98 2.01 -11.22 2.64
C ARG A 98 0.48 -11.36 2.56
N LEU A 99 -0.18 -11.68 3.68
CA LEU A 99 -1.62 -11.88 3.76
C LEU A 99 -2.36 -10.59 4.15
N GLY A 100 -1.69 -9.44 4.23
CA GLY A 100 -2.33 -8.18 4.63
C GLY A 100 -2.48 -7.99 6.15
N ARG A 101 -1.94 -8.90 6.98
CA ARG A 101 -1.99 -8.73 8.44
C ARG A 101 -1.08 -7.59 8.88
N GLY A 102 -1.68 -6.52 9.41
CA GLY A 102 -0.98 -5.35 9.92
C GLY A 102 -0.57 -5.48 11.39
N HIS A 103 0.60 -4.98 11.73
CA HIS A 103 1.08 -4.84 13.11
C HIS A 103 1.87 -3.54 13.25
N VAL A 104 1.58 -2.78 14.30
CA VAL A 104 2.33 -1.57 14.65
C VAL A 104 3.06 -1.76 15.97
N THR A 105 4.29 -1.30 16.03
CA THR A 105 5.11 -1.29 17.25
C THR A 105 5.92 0.00 17.34
N GLY A 106 6.46 0.31 18.51
CA GLY A 106 7.32 1.49 18.68
C GLY A 106 8.60 1.41 17.84
N ASP A 107 9.03 2.53 17.25
CA ASP A 107 10.36 2.66 16.64
C ASP A 107 11.37 3.16 17.67
N THR A 108 12.28 2.29 18.07
CA THR A 108 13.40 2.60 18.97
C THR A 108 14.74 2.64 18.24
N ARG A 109 14.75 2.52 16.90
CA ARG A 109 15.99 2.55 16.12
C ARG A 109 16.58 3.95 16.12
N ARG A 110 17.90 4.03 16.22
CA ARG A 110 18.63 5.27 15.96
C ARG A 110 18.32 5.79 14.53
N PRO A 111 18.37 7.11 14.27
CA PRO A 111 18.26 7.64 12.93
C PRO A 111 19.38 7.14 12.02
N VAL A 112 19.10 7.04 10.71
CA VAL A 112 20.15 6.84 9.69
C VAL A 112 20.78 8.21 9.38
N PRO A 113 22.11 8.34 9.34
CA PRO A 113 22.77 9.62 9.01
C PRO A 113 22.28 10.19 7.66
N GLY A 114 21.88 11.47 7.68
CA GLY A 114 21.29 12.16 6.51
C GLY A 114 22.15 12.10 5.24
N PRO A 115 23.44 12.50 5.30
CA PRO A 115 24.31 12.50 4.13
C PRO A 115 24.48 11.11 3.49
N ALA A 116 24.65 10.06 4.31
CA ALA A 116 24.79 8.70 3.82
C ALA A 116 23.48 8.19 3.18
N ARG A 117 22.33 8.49 3.79
CA ARG A 117 21.00 8.16 3.26
C ARG A 117 20.75 8.83 1.90
N GLU A 118 21.04 10.13 1.78
CA GLU A 118 20.83 10.90 0.55
C GLU A 118 21.74 10.40 -0.58
N ARG A 119 23.01 10.14 -0.29
CA ARG A 119 23.92 9.51 -1.25
C ARG A 119 23.40 8.16 -1.72
N LEU A 120 22.93 7.30 -0.82
CA LEU A 120 22.36 6.00 -1.20
C LEU A 120 21.14 6.11 -2.07
N ILE A 121 20.22 7.01 -1.72
CA ILE A 121 19.05 7.30 -2.54
C ILE A 121 19.47 7.68 -3.96
N ALA A 122 20.45 8.58 -4.11
CA ALA A 122 20.93 9.00 -5.42
C ALA A 122 21.55 7.86 -6.23
N VAL A 123 22.37 7.00 -5.60
CA VAL A 123 22.98 5.85 -6.27
C VAL A 123 21.92 4.81 -6.66
N LEU A 124 20.93 4.55 -5.79
CA LEU A 124 19.80 3.67 -6.10
C LEU A 124 18.97 4.21 -7.28
N ASP A 125 18.63 5.50 -7.28
CA ASP A 125 17.85 6.13 -8.34
C ASP A 125 18.64 6.11 -9.68
N ALA A 126 19.97 6.29 -9.65
CA ALA A 126 20.83 6.17 -10.83
C ALA A 126 20.89 4.74 -11.40
N GLU A 127 21.01 3.74 -10.52
CA GLU A 127 20.95 2.32 -10.89
C GLU A 127 19.59 1.95 -11.50
N LEU A 128 18.49 2.40 -10.88
CA LEU A 128 17.13 2.17 -11.34
C LEU A 128 16.90 2.81 -12.71
N ARG A 129 17.31 4.07 -12.90
CA ARG A 129 17.27 4.77 -14.19
C ARG A 129 17.98 3.99 -15.29
N ARG A 130 19.18 3.48 -15.00
CA ARG A 130 19.96 2.68 -15.97
C ARG A 130 19.21 1.41 -16.41
N ARG A 131 18.49 0.77 -15.50
CA ARG A 131 17.77 -0.49 -15.79
C ARG A 131 16.42 -0.31 -16.46
N VAL A 132 15.66 0.69 -16.02
CA VAL A 132 14.35 1.02 -16.58
C VAL A 132 14.50 1.52 -18.01
N GLY A 133 15.60 2.24 -18.29
CA GLY A 133 15.86 2.81 -19.60
C GLY A 133 15.03 4.06 -19.88
N VAL A 134 15.44 4.81 -20.89
CA VAL A 134 14.75 6.03 -21.31
C VAL A 134 13.73 5.66 -22.38
N ALA A 135 12.51 6.19 -22.29
CA ALA A 135 11.52 6.02 -23.34
C ALA A 135 11.67 7.12 -24.40
N ASP A 136 11.39 6.81 -25.66
CA ASP A 136 11.37 7.81 -26.74
C ASP A 136 10.11 8.70 -26.64
N HIS A 137 8.94 8.06 -26.46
CA HIS A 137 7.65 8.74 -26.37
C HIS A 137 6.78 8.08 -25.29
N LEU A 138 6.48 8.83 -24.22
CA LEU A 138 5.57 8.46 -23.14
C LEU A 138 4.21 9.13 -23.33
N LEU A 139 3.15 8.34 -23.22
CA LEU A 139 1.77 8.84 -23.07
C LEU A 139 1.27 8.43 -21.68
N ILE A 140 1.01 9.42 -20.82
CA ILE A 140 0.74 9.20 -19.40
C ILE A 140 -0.70 9.63 -19.07
N ASP A 141 -1.49 8.69 -18.56
CA ASP A 141 -2.73 9.00 -17.85
C ASP A 141 -2.37 9.57 -16.47
N PRO A 142 -2.73 10.82 -16.13
CA PRO A 142 -2.35 11.42 -14.86
C PRO A 142 -2.86 10.65 -13.63
N ASP A 143 -3.97 9.92 -13.74
CA ASP A 143 -4.59 9.21 -12.62
C ASP A 143 -3.79 7.96 -12.19
N VAL A 144 -2.83 7.50 -13.03
CA VAL A 144 -1.97 6.36 -12.69
C VAL A 144 -0.75 6.76 -11.85
N LEU A 145 -0.38 8.05 -11.82
CA LEU A 145 0.89 8.50 -11.26
C LEU A 145 1.02 8.24 -9.76
N ASP A 146 -0.10 8.28 -9.04
CA ASP A 146 -0.20 8.01 -7.60
C ASP A 146 -0.46 6.52 -7.27
N VAL A 147 -0.43 5.64 -8.28
CA VAL A 147 -0.55 4.18 -8.08
C VAL A 147 0.76 3.63 -7.55
N ALA A 148 0.72 2.93 -6.40
CA ALA A 148 1.88 2.35 -5.76
C ALA A 148 2.43 1.16 -6.56
N LEU A 149 3.75 0.99 -6.56
CA LEU A 149 4.39 -0.16 -7.17
C LEU A 149 4.10 -1.43 -6.35
N PRO A 150 3.81 -2.59 -6.98
CA PRO A 150 3.48 -3.83 -6.28
C PRO A 150 4.73 -4.54 -5.73
N LEU A 151 5.48 -3.88 -4.82
CA LEU A 151 6.76 -4.36 -4.27
C LEU A 151 6.59 -5.47 -3.21
N SER A 152 5.47 -5.45 -2.48
CA SER A 152 5.07 -6.49 -1.54
C SER A 152 4.16 -7.48 -2.26
N GLY A 153 4.71 -8.61 -2.68
CA GLY A 153 4.03 -9.55 -3.58
C GLY A 153 2.61 -9.93 -3.15
N ARG A 154 1.71 -10.02 -4.14
CA ARG A 154 0.33 -10.54 -4.10
C ARG A 154 -0.46 -10.18 -2.84
N ALA A 155 -0.59 -8.89 -2.56
CA ALA A 155 -1.79 -8.35 -1.91
C ALA A 155 -2.67 -7.63 -2.96
N SER A 156 -2.77 -8.21 -4.16
CA SER A 156 -3.86 -7.86 -5.08
C SER A 156 -5.02 -8.76 -4.71
N THR A 157 -5.92 -8.27 -3.89
CA THR A 157 -7.24 -8.87 -3.77
C THR A 157 -7.88 -8.86 -5.17
N GLY A 158 -8.54 -9.95 -5.55
CA GLY A 158 -9.29 -10.00 -6.80
C GLY A 158 -10.37 -8.92 -6.79
N GLY A 159 -10.62 -8.28 -7.93
CA GLY A 159 -11.66 -7.26 -7.97
C GLY A 159 -11.57 -6.22 -9.08
N LEU A 160 -12.65 -5.47 -9.21
CA LEU A 160 -12.77 -4.31 -10.09
C LEU A 160 -12.15 -3.10 -9.40
N GLY A 161 -11.33 -2.32 -10.11
CA GLY A 161 -10.76 -1.07 -9.58
C GLY A 161 -9.84 -1.26 -8.36
N VAL A 162 -9.30 -2.46 -8.16
CA VAL A 162 -8.39 -2.75 -7.04
C VAL A 162 -6.97 -2.35 -7.43
N LEU A 163 -6.39 -1.42 -6.67
CA LEU A 163 -5.01 -0.97 -6.82
C LEU A 163 -4.09 -1.60 -5.74
N PRO A 164 -2.77 -1.65 -5.98
CA PRO A 164 -1.81 -2.07 -4.97
C PRO A 164 -1.93 -1.25 -3.68
N ARG A 165 -1.62 -1.88 -2.54
CA ARG A 165 -1.63 -1.19 -1.25
C ARG A 165 -0.76 0.07 -1.29
N GLY A 166 -1.32 1.14 -0.74
CA GLY A 166 -0.72 2.47 -0.63
C GLY A 166 -0.87 3.32 -1.88
N SER A 167 -1.48 2.78 -2.96
CA SER A 167 -1.94 3.59 -4.09
C SER A 167 -2.96 4.61 -3.62
N VAL A 168 -2.97 5.76 -4.31
CA VAL A 168 -3.92 6.84 -4.04
C VAL A 168 -4.67 7.16 -5.33
N SER A 169 -5.99 7.40 -5.22
CA SER A 169 -6.81 7.88 -6.34
C SER A 169 -7.66 9.08 -5.90
N ALA A 170 -8.01 9.94 -6.85
CA ALA A 170 -8.98 11.00 -6.62
C ALA A 170 -10.36 10.42 -6.29
N VAL A 171 -11.13 11.15 -5.48
CA VAL A 171 -12.50 10.82 -5.11
C VAL A 171 -13.38 12.01 -5.45
N GLU A 172 -14.05 11.92 -6.59
CA GLU A 172 -14.92 12.97 -7.12
C GLU A 172 -16.39 12.56 -7.06
N GLY A 173 -17.20 13.40 -6.43
CA GLY A 173 -18.63 13.17 -6.24
C GLY A 173 -19.13 13.82 -4.97
N GLU A 174 -20.45 13.87 -4.82
CA GLU A 174 -21.09 14.45 -3.63
C GLU A 174 -21.36 13.38 -2.57
N LEU A 175 -21.70 12.16 -3.00
CA LEU A 175 -22.07 11.04 -2.16
C LEU A 175 -21.09 9.88 -2.34
N LEU A 176 -20.44 9.51 -1.23
CA LEU A 176 -19.64 8.31 -1.10
C LEU A 176 -20.50 7.22 -0.49
N ARG A 177 -20.69 6.10 -1.21
CA ARG A 177 -21.40 4.92 -0.70
C ARG A 177 -20.44 3.76 -0.54
N PHE A 178 -20.33 3.23 0.66
CA PHE A 178 -19.70 1.93 0.90
C PHE A 178 -20.73 0.82 0.78
N PHE A 179 -20.27 -0.36 0.39
CA PHE A 179 -21.06 -1.57 0.47
C PHE A 179 -20.21 -2.77 0.84
N VAL A 180 -20.81 -3.69 1.59
CA VAL A 180 -20.31 -5.05 1.78
C VAL A 180 -21.35 -6.02 1.25
N TYR A 181 -20.90 -7.12 0.67
CA TYR A 181 -21.72 -8.28 0.38
C TYR A 181 -21.05 -9.51 0.99
N TRP A 182 -21.86 -10.42 1.52
CA TRP A 182 -21.40 -11.74 1.90
C TRP A 182 -22.51 -12.76 1.67
N LYS A 183 -22.12 -14.02 1.50
CA LYS A 183 -22.99 -15.19 1.44
C LYS A 183 -22.40 -16.27 2.34
N GLU A 184 -23.17 -16.70 3.33
CA GLU A 184 -22.74 -17.71 4.29
C GLU A 184 -22.69 -19.10 3.64
N THR A 185 -21.78 -19.95 4.11
CA THR A 185 -21.60 -21.33 3.62
C THR A 185 -22.37 -22.33 4.47
N ALA A 186 -22.15 -22.30 5.79
CA ALA A 186 -22.59 -23.35 6.70
C ALA A 186 -23.21 -22.85 8.00
N VAL A 187 -22.80 -21.69 8.52
CA VAL A 187 -23.36 -21.12 9.75
C VAL A 187 -23.82 -19.68 9.53
N SER A 188 -24.84 -19.26 10.27
CA SER A 188 -25.32 -17.88 10.27
C SER A 188 -24.15 -16.93 10.48
N THR A 189 -23.93 -16.04 9.51
CA THR A 189 -22.77 -15.14 9.52
C THR A 189 -23.22 -13.70 9.42
N ASP A 190 -22.64 -12.89 10.31
CA ASP A 190 -22.98 -11.49 10.52
C ASP A 190 -21.74 -10.63 10.24
N PHE A 191 -21.75 -9.98 9.08
CA PHE A 191 -20.71 -9.04 8.66
C PHE A 191 -21.24 -7.61 8.82
N ASP A 192 -20.61 -6.89 9.73
CA ASP A 192 -20.95 -5.52 10.07
C ASP A 192 -20.16 -4.52 9.21
N LEU A 193 -20.85 -3.69 8.45
CA LEU A 193 -20.25 -2.52 7.80
C LEU A 193 -20.20 -1.34 8.78
N SER A 194 -19.02 -0.73 8.91
CA SER A 194 -18.85 0.49 9.70
C SER A 194 -17.94 1.49 9.01
N ALA A 195 -17.99 2.75 9.43
CA ALA A 195 -17.04 3.78 9.00
C ALA A 195 -16.57 4.58 10.21
N LEU A 196 -15.26 4.61 10.44
CA LEU A 196 -14.64 5.44 11.46
C LEU A 196 -14.30 6.81 10.87
N LEU A 197 -14.64 7.89 11.57
CA LEU A 197 -14.35 9.27 11.16
C LEU A 197 -13.30 9.87 12.09
N LEU A 198 -12.17 10.26 11.52
CA LEU A 198 -11.02 10.80 12.24
C LEU A 198 -10.70 12.23 11.80
N ASP A 199 -10.09 13.00 12.70
CA ASP A 199 -9.51 14.30 12.35
C ASP A 199 -8.08 14.16 11.80
N ALA A 200 -7.40 15.30 11.60
CA ALA A 200 -6.07 15.35 11.00
C ALA A 200 -4.98 14.75 11.91
N ASP A 201 -5.25 14.64 13.22
CA ASP A 201 -4.36 14.03 14.20
C ASP A 201 -4.68 12.53 14.40
N TYR A 202 -5.61 11.99 13.62
CA TYR A 202 -6.15 10.62 13.69
C TYR A 202 -6.95 10.34 14.97
N GLU A 203 -7.40 11.39 15.67
CA GLU A 203 -8.28 11.26 16.82
C GLU A 203 -9.72 10.99 16.36
N THR A 204 -10.46 10.22 17.16
CA THR A 204 -11.83 9.82 16.79
C THR A 204 -12.79 10.99 16.94
N VAL A 205 -13.33 11.47 15.80
CA VAL A 205 -14.39 12.47 15.77
C VAL A 205 -15.76 11.82 15.99
N SER A 206 -16.03 10.73 15.27
CA SER A 206 -17.29 9.96 15.33
C SER A 206 -17.13 8.62 14.59
N TRP A 207 -18.18 7.82 14.55
CA TRP A 207 -18.27 6.65 13.68
C TRP A 207 -19.71 6.49 13.17
N LEU A 208 -19.87 5.68 12.12
CA LEU A 208 -21.15 5.19 11.64
C LEU A 208 -21.14 3.67 11.66
N SER A 209 -22.17 3.08 12.24
CA SER A 209 -22.40 1.64 12.36
C SER A 209 -23.88 1.41 12.59
N TYR A 210 -24.32 0.15 12.61
CA TYR A 210 -25.68 -0.20 13.05
C TYR A 210 -26.02 0.34 14.45
N THR A 211 -25.02 0.50 15.33
CA THR A 211 -25.17 1.01 16.70
C THR A 211 -25.29 2.54 16.77
N ASP A 212 -24.83 3.28 15.77
CA ASP A 212 -24.91 4.76 15.72
C ASP A 212 -25.20 5.27 14.30
N LEU A 213 -26.49 5.47 14.04
CA LEU A 213 -27.04 5.73 12.72
C LEU A 213 -27.18 7.22 12.36
N ARG A 214 -26.98 8.15 13.30
CA ARG A 214 -27.35 9.57 13.11
C ARG A 214 -26.42 10.54 13.87
N GLY A 215 -25.29 10.90 13.23
CA GLY A 215 -24.41 11.94 13.77
C GLY A 215 -23.78 12.91 12.77
N VAL A 216 -23.57 12.49 11.50
CA VAL A 216 -22.61 13.16 10.60
C VAL A 216 -23.05 13.28 9.13
N GLY A 217 -24.36 13.23 8.87
CA GLY A 217 -24.90 13.31 7.50
C GLY A 217 -24.76 12.01 6.70
N GLY A 218 -24.45 10.90 7.37
CA GLY A 218 -24.44 9.56 6.79
C GLY A 218 -25.69 8.73 7.14
N ARG A 219 -25.90 7.64 6.39
CA ARG A 219 -27.04 6.72 6.55
C ARG A 219 -26.60 5.26 6.36
N HIS A 220 -26.95 4.39 7.30
CA HIS A 220 -26.84 2.93 7.15
C HIS A 220 -28.11 2.35 6.52
N SER A 221 -27.98 1.26 5.77
CA SER A 221 -29.13 0.53 5.18
C SER A 221 -29.98 -0.23 6.21
N GLY A 222 -29.44 -0.48 7.39
CA GLY A 222 -29.95 -1.47 8.35
C GLY A 222 -28.92 -2.57 8.59
N ASP A 223 -29.17 -3.40 9.59
CA ASP A 223 -28.32 -4.49 10.07
C ASP A 223 -28.88 -5.84 9.59
N ILE A 224 -28.04 -6.66 8.97
CA ILE A 224 -28.40 -8.01 8.49
C ILE A 224 -27.51 -9.04 9.18
N ILE A 225 -28.13 -9.91 10.00
CA ILE A 225 -27.40 -10.87 10.84
C ILE A 225 -27.24 -12.28 10.23
N SER A 226 -27.76 -12.52 9.01
CA SER A 226 -27.69 -13.80 8.30
C SER A 226 -27.89 -13.62 6.79
N ALA A 227 -27.15 -14.38 5.99
CA ALA A 227 -27.06 -14.20 4.54
C ALA A 227 -27.00 -15.52 3.73
N PRO A 228 -27.95 -16.46 3.88
CA PRO A 228 -27.93 -17.76 3.18
C PRO A 228 -27.96 -17.63 1.65
N GLU A 229 -28.73 -16.67 1.14
CA GLU A 229 -28.82 -16.34 -0.29
C GLU A 229 -27.94 -15.13 -0.67
N GLY A 230 -27.09 -14.70 0.27
CA GLY A 230 -26.30 -13.48 0.19
C GLY A 230 -27.06 -12.24 0.65
N ALA A 231 -26.33 -11.31 1.26
CA ALA A 231 -26.84 -10.05 1.79
C ALA A 231 -25.90 -8.89 1.45
N SER A 232 -26.40 -7.66 1.58
CA SER A 232 -25.54 -6.48 1.47
C SER A 232 -25.96 -5.38 2.42
N GLU A 233 -24.96 -4.72 2.98
CA GLU A 233 -25.12 -3.50 3.74
C GLU A 233 -24.48 -2.32 3.02
N PHE A 234 -25.00 -1.13 3.32
CA PHE A 234 -24.57 0.12 2.71
C PHE A 234 -24.41 1.22 3.75
N ILE A 235 -23.35 2.01 3.59
CA ILE A 235 -23.17 3.29 4.29
C ILE A 235 -23.07 4.40 3.26
N ASP A 236 -23.97 5.37 3.36
CA ASP A 236 -23.94 6.61 2.60
C ASP A 236 -23.27 7.73 3.39
N LEU A 237 -22.41 8.51 2.75
CA LEU A 237 -21.71 9.66 3.31
C LEU A 237 -21.71 10.83 2.33
N ARG A 238 -22.25 11.97 2.75
CA ARG A 238 -22.19 13.22 1.99
C ARG A 238 -20.88 13.95 2.24
N LEU A 239 -19.98 13.93 1.25
CA LEU A 239 -18.61 14.44 1.39
C LEU A 239 -18.54 15.94 1.67
N ASP A 240 -19.56 16.70 1.29
CA ASP A 240 -19.70 18.14 1.58
C ASP A 240 -20.08 18.44 3.04
N THR A 241 -20.69 17.47 3.74
CA THR A 241 -21.12 17.60 5.14
C THR A 241 -20.15 16.98 6.15
N VAL A 242 -19.28 16.07 5.71
CA VAL A 242 -18.31 15.41 6.59
C VAL A 242 -17.24 16.42 7.02
N ARG A 243 -17.17 16.68 8.33
CA ARG A 243 -16.15 17.56 8.94
C ARG A 243 -14.83 16.84 9.25
N ALA A 244 -14.87 15.52 9.35
CA ALA A 244 -13.67 14.69 9.51
C ALA A 244 -12.74 14.86 8.30
N THR A 245 -11.45 14.65 8.51
CA THR A 245 -10.44 14.68 7.44
C THR A 245 -10.06 13.27 6.98
N CYS A 246 -10.48 12.24 7.72
CA CYS A 246 -10.25 10.86 7.36
C CYS A 246 -11.52 10.02 7.62
N ILE A 247 -11.88 9.18 6.65
CA ILE A 247 -13.00 8.23 6.72
C ILE A 247 -12.44 6.84 6.43
N VAL A 248 -12.71 5.89 7.32
CA VAL A 248 -12.12 4.54 7.25
C VAL A 248 -13.25 3.52 7.29
N PRO A 249 -13.73 3.03 6.14
CA PRO A 249 -14.65 1.89 6.13
C PRO A 249 -13.98 0.66 6.75
N GLN A 250 -14.76 -0.10 7.51
CA GLN A 250 -14.34 -1.36 8.10
C GLN A 250 -15.46 -2.39 7.91
N VAL A 251 -15.06 -3.63 7.62
CA VAL A 251 -15.96 -4.78 7.69
C VAL A 251 -15.53 -5.61 8.88
N ASN A 252 -16.41 -5.76 9.87
CA ASN A 252 -16.16 -6.57 11.05
C ASN A 252 -16.93 -7.88 10.95
N ILE A 253 -16.30 -8.99 11.32
CA ILE A 253 -17.01 -10.25 11.51
C ILE A 253 -17.61 -10.18 12.92
N TYR A 254 -18.88 -9.81 13.01
CA TYR A 254 -19.56 -9.77 14.29
C TYR A 254 -19.71 -11.17 14.84
N ASP A 255 -20.22 -12.11 14.04
CA ASP A 255 -20.31 -13.52 14.40
C ASP A 255 -20.27 -14.41 13.16
N GLY A 256 -19.97 -15.70 13.36
CA GLY A 256 -19.97 -16.71 12.30
C GLY A 256 -18.62 -16.89 11.59
N GLU A 257 -18.70 -17.10 10.28
CA GLU A 257 -17.61 -17.56 9.41
C GLU A 257 -16.54 -16.48 9.18
N ASP A 258 -15.28 -16.91 9.05
CA ASP A 258 -14.18 -16.02 8.66
C ASP A 258 -14.27 -15.61 7.18
N PHE A 259 -13.51 -14.58 6.78
CA PHE A 259 -13.45 -14.08 5.40
C PHE A 259 -13.06 -15.16 4.37
N ASP A 260 -12.30 -16.17 4.78
CA ASP A 260 -11.89 -17.29 3.91
C ASP A 260 -12.88 -18.47 3.93
N GLU A 261 -13.86 -18.46 4.83
CA GLU A 261 -14.83 -19.56 5.05
C GLU A 261 -16.19 -19.29 4.39
N VAL A 262 -16.63 -18.03 4.36
CA VAL A 262 -17.86 -17.61 3.65
C VAL A 262 -17.76 -17.91 2.15
N GLU A 263 -18.88 -18.31 1.52
CA GLU A 263 -18.94 -18.70 0.10
C GLU A 263 -18.45 -17.54 -0.77
N GLU A 264 -18.99 -16.36 -0.52
CA GLU A 264 -18.63 -15.12 -1.19
C GLU A 264 -18.54 -13.99 -0.18
N SER A 265 -17.53 -13.12 -0.30
CA SER A 265 -17.56 -11.82 0.35
C SER A 265 -16.73 -10.78 -0.40
N PHE A 266 -17.25 -9.56 -0.45
CA PHE A 266 -16.55 -8.43 -1.04
C PHE A 266 -16.98 -7.10 -0.43
N PHE A 267 -16.06 -6.16 -0.46
CA PHE A 267 -16.29 -4.76 -0.13
C PHE A 267 -16.14 -3.90 -1.38
N GLY A 268 -16.88 -2.81 -1.47
CA GLY A 268 -16.64 -1.81 -2.48
C GLY A 268 -17.15 -0.43 -2.12
N PHE A 269 -16.86 0.52 -3.01
CA PHE A 269 -17.41 1.87 -2.91
C PHE A 269 -17.89 2.42 -4.24
N MET A 270 -18.86 3.32 -4.16
CA MET A 270 -19.45 4.05 -5.27
C MET A 270 -19.33 5.55 -5.06
N LEU A 271 -19.29 6.28 -6.16
CA LEU A 271 -19.39 7.74 -6.17
C LEU A 271 -20.62 8.15 -6.97
N ARG A 272 -21.44 8.99 -6.36
CA ARG A 272 -22.72 9.44 -6.92
C ARG A 272 -22.84 10.95 -6.85
N GLU A 273 -23.56 11.50 -7.81
CA GLU A 273 -24.03 12.89 -7.76
C GLU A 273 -25.37 12.95 -7.02
N GLY A 274 -25.64 14.00 -6.24
CA GLY A 274 -26.85 14.13 -5.40
C GLY A 274 -28.17 14.14 -6.18
N ARG A 275 -28.12 14.23 -7.52
CA ARG A 275 -29.28 14.13 -8.42
C ARG A 275 -29.64 12.71 -8.86
N GLN A 276 -28.82 11.70 -8.57
CA GLN A 276 -29.09 10.32 -8.97
C GLN A 276 -30.23 9.70 -8.13
N LYS A 277 -31.46 9.78 -8.64
CA LYS A 277 -32.67 9.16 -8.08
C LYS A 277 -32.81 7.66 -8.44
N GLY A 278 -31.71 6.93 -8.60
CA GLY A 278 -31.71 5.53 -9.04
C GLY A 278 -31.82 4.51 -7.89
N ARG A 279 -31.77 3.22 -8.27
CA ARG A 279 -31.87 2.04 -7.38
C ARG A 279 -30.82 2.06 -6.25
N PRO A 280 -31.02 1.29 -5.15
CA PRO A 280 -30.01 1.15 -4.09
C PRO A 280 -28.60 0.71 -4.56
N PHE A 281 -28.50 0.03 -5.71
CA PHE A 281 -27.22 -0.35 -6.32
C PHE A 281 -27.22 0.05 -7.81
N GLU A 282 -26.23 0.83 -8.23
CA GLU A 282 -26.03 1.23 -9.63
C GLU A 282 -24.64 0.76 -10.09
N PRO A 283 -24.51 -0.36 -10.83
CA PRO A 283 -23.21 -0.96 -11.15
C PRO A 283 -22.21 -0.01 -11.82
N ARG A 284 -22.70 0.96 -12.61
CA ARG A 284 -21.86 1.94 -13.34
C ARG A 284 -21.19 2.95 -12.41
N THR A 285 -21.67 3.11 -11.19
CA THR A 285 -21.10 4.05 -10.20
C THR A 285 -20.11 3.38 -9.26
N VAL A 286 -19.95 2.05 -9.35
CA VAL A 286 -18.94 1.29 -8.62
C VAL A 286 -17.56 1.73 -9.12
N ARG A 287 -16.75 2.27 -8.22
CA ARG A 287 -15.36 2.62 -8.49
C ARG A 287 -14.42 1.49 -8.16
N MET A 288 -14.78 0.71 -7.14
CA MET A 288 -13.97 -0.39 -6.68
C MET A 288 -14.84 -1.45 -5.99
N LYS A 289 -14.50 -2.71 -6.23
CA LYS A 289 -15.02 -3.91 -5.57
C LYS A 289 -13.86 -4.87 -5.36
N SER A 290 -13.47 -5.13 -4.11
CA SER A 290 -12.45 -6.11 -3.72
C SER A 290 -13.10 -7.28 -3.02
N GLU A 291 -12.70 -8.49 -3.40
CA GLU A 291 -12.90 -9.66 -2.56
C GLU A 291 -12.32 -9.44 -1.15
N LEU A 292 -13.02 -9.95 -0.15
CA LEU A 292 -12.55 -10.01 1.23
C LEU A 292 -12.06 -11.43 1.50
N ARG A 293 -10.77 -11.64 1.30
CA ARG A 293 -10.08 -12.91 1.58
C ARG A 293 -8.81 -12.58 2.36
N GLY A 294 -8.74 -13.00 3.61
CA GLY A 294 -7.59 -12.68 4.44
C GLY A 294 -7.74 -12.98 5.93
N PRO A 295 -6.62 -12.97 6.66
CA PRO A 295 -6.55 -13.45 8.02
C PRO A 295 -6.97 -12.36 9.01
N GLY A 296 -8.06 -12.58 9.73
CA GLY A 296 -8.48 -11.69 10.79
C GLY A 296 -9.99 -11.65 10.93
N ARG A 297 -10.45 -10.73 11.78
CA ARG A 297 -11.88 -10.52 12.08
C ARG A 297 -12.34 -9.11 11.69
N VAL A 298 -11.42 -8.27 11.23
CA VAL A 298 -11.68 -6.90 10.79
C VAL A 298 -10.90 -6.64 9.51
N ALA A 299 -11.58 -6.21 8.45
CA ALA A 299 -10.97 -5.78 7.20
C ALA A 299 -10.98 -4.25 7.09
N LEU A 300 -9.83 -3.68 6.74
CA LEU A 300 -9.64 -2.27 6.41
C LEU A 300 -9.22 -2.18 4.93
N PRO A 301 -10.17 -2.01 4.01
CA PRO A 301 -9.87 -1.99 2.58
C PRO A 301 -9.22 -0.67 2.15
N LEU A 302 -9.72 0.46 2.65
CA LEU A 302 -9.39 1.81 2.19
C LEU A 302 -9.38 2.82 3.35
N ALA A 303 -8.67 3.92 3.16
CA ALA A 303 -8.88 5.17 3.90
C ALA A 303 -9.19 6.29 2.91
N PHE A 304 -10.17 7.13 3.20
CA PHE A 304 -10.48 8.32 2.43
C PHE A 304 -9.93 9.52 3.19
N LEU A 305 -9.10 10.32 2.54
CA LEU A 305 -8.34 11.40 3.14
C LEU A 305 -8.71 12.71 2.45
N ARG A 306 -8.97 13.74 3.25
CA ARG A 306 -9.22 15.09 2.78
C ARG A 306 -7.92 15.86 2.75
N GLY A 307 -7.48 16.26 1.55
CA GLY A 307 -6.29 17.08 1.36
C GLY A 307 -6.49 18.51 1.88
N ALA A 308 -5.38 19.24 2.02
CA ALA A 308 -5.40 20.66 2.35
C ALA A 308 -6.12 21.53 1.29
N ASP A 309 -6.20 21.03 0.06
CA ASP A 309 -6.99 21.60 -1.04
C ASP A 309 -8.50 21.31 -0.92
N GLY A 310 -8.92 20.61 0.14
CA GLY A 310 -10.30 20.24 0.41
C GLY A 310 -10.80 19.03 -0.40
N ARG A 311 -9.99 18.49 -1.31
CA ARG A 311 -10.36 17.35 -2.16
C ARG A 311 -10.18 16.03 -1.44
N TRP A 312 -11.05 15.07 -1.74
CA TRP A 312 -10.97 13.72 -1.18
C TRP A 312 -10.12 12.80 -2.06
N ARG A 313 -9.37 11.92 -1.42
CA ARG A 313 -8.55 10.89 -2.06
C ARG A 313 -8.76 9.55 -1.35
N ALA A 314 -8.79 8.46 -2.09
CA ALA A 314 -8.86 7.11 -1.53
C ALA A 314 -7.43 6.52 -1.51
N LYS A 315 -7.01 5.97 -0.37
CA LYS A 315 -5.73 5.26 -0.19
C LYS A 315 -6.01 3.79 0.10
N TRP A 316 -5.43 2.91 -0.72
CA TRP A 316 -5.61 1.46 -0.59
C TRP A 316 -4.84 0.93 0.62
N LEU A 317 -5.52 0.24 1.52
CA LEU A 317 -4.91 -0.31 2.73
C LEU A 317 -4.72 -1.83 2.61
N HIS A 318 -5.75 -2.56 2.19
CA HIS A 318 -5.75 -4.03 2.11
C HIS A 318 -5.23 -4.70 3.39
N LEU A 319 -5.76 -4.26 4.54
CA LEU A 319 -5.31 -4.76 5.85
C LEU A 319 -6.37 -5.60 6.52
N TYR A 320 -5.90 -6.64 7.20
CA TYR A 320 -6.72 -7.46 8.09
C TYR A 320 -6.14 -7.40 9.50
N LEU A 321 -7.01 -7.18 10.47
CA LEU A 321 -6.64 -7.07 11.88
C LEU A 321 -7.16 -8.28 12.67
N PRO A 322 -6.44 -8.69 13.73
CA PRO A 322 -7.01 -9.60 14.71
C PRO A 322 -8.25 -8.97 15.36
N GLY A 323 -9.15 -9.82 15.83
CA GLY A 323 -10.29 -9.43 16.65
C GLY A 323 -10.65 -10.54 17.64
N THR A 324 -11.79 -10.41 18.29
CA THR A 324 -12.37 -11.43 19.16
C THR A 324 -13.06 -12.51 18.33
N PRO A 325 -13.32 -13.70 18.88
CA PRO A 325 -14.07 -14.74 18.18
C PRO A 325 -15.48 -14.30 17.77
N SER A 326 -16.11 -13.40 18.53
CA SER A 326 -17.40 -12.80 18.20
C SER A 326 -17.50 -11.38 18.78
N GLN A 327 -18.55 -10.65 18.38
CA GLN A 327 -18.89 -9.28 18.77
C GLN A 327 -17.83 -8.22 18.39
N ASN A 328 -17.12 -8.44 17.27
CA ASN A 328 -16.19 -7.43 16.76
C ASN A 328 -16.98 -6.21 16.30
N ARG A 329 -16.62 -5.04 16.84
CA ARG A 329 -17.27 -3.77 16.52
C ARG A 329 -16.24 -2.66 16.43
N VAL A 330 -16.58 -1.60 15.70
CA VAL A 330 -15.72 -0.43 15.53
C VAL A 330 -15.28 0.18 16.86
N GLU A 331 -16.15 0.21 17.88
CA GLU A 331 -15.85 0.80 19.18
C GLU A 331 -14.66 0.14 19.89
N GLY A 332 -14.47 -1.17 19.66
CA GLY A 332 -13.46 -1.99 20.31
C GLY A 332 -12.07 -1.94 19.66
N ASN A 333 -11.95 -1.45 18.42
CA ASN A 333 -10.70 -1.48 17.66
C ASN A 333 -10.09 -0.09 17.36
N ARG A 334 -10.76 1.01 17.74
CA ARG A 334 -10.42 2.40 17.36
C ARG A 334 -8.96 2.79 17.55
N LEU A 335 -8.38 2.53 18.73
CA LEU A 335 -6.99 2.90 19.03
C LEU A 335 -5.99 2.16 18.14
N THR A 336 -6.22 0.86 17.92
CA THR A 336 -5.39 0.03 17.05
C THR A 336 -5.50 0.48 15.60
N VAL A 337 -6.72 0.79 15.14
CA VAL A 337 -6.99 1.29 13.80
C VAL A 337 -6.33 2.65 13.59
N ALA A 338 -6.49 3.61 14.50
CA ALA A 338 -5.90 4.95 14.40
C ALA A 338 -4.36 4.90 14.34
N ALA A 339 -3.71 4.13 15.21
CA ALA A 339 -2.25 3.97 15.20
C ALA A 339 -1.75 3.35 13.88
N LEU A 340 -2.47 2.36 13.37
CA LEU A 340 -2.13 1.70 12.11
C LEU A 340 -2.39 2.58 10.90
N LEU A 341 -3.48 3.34 10.89
CA LEU A 341 -3.79 4.31 9.85
C LEU A 341 -2.75 5.41 9.78
N ARG A 342 -2.35 5.97 10.92
CA ARG A 342 -1.26 6.95 10.96
C ARG A 342 0.01 6.37 10.33
N ALA A 343 0.40 5.16 10.73
CA ALA A 343 1.63 4.54 10.23
C ALA A 343 1.59 4.20 8.71
N ILE A 344 0.42 3.92 8.12
CA ILE A 344 0.29 3.62 6.68
C ILE A 344 0.02 4.86 5.83
N VAL A 345 -0.77 5.82 6.34
CA VAL A 345 -1.14 7.03 5.62
C VAL A 345 0.07 7.96 5.49
N GLU A 346 0.85 8.14 6.55
CA GLU A 346 2.06 8.98 6.53
C GLU A 346 3.22 8.35 5.73
N ARG A 347 3.13 7.05 5.41
CA ARG A 347 4.13 6.39 4.57
C ARG A 347 3.91 6.75 3.09
N GLU A 348 4.93 7.36 2.49
CA GLU A 348 5.02 7.63 1.06
C GLU A 348 5.44 6.34 0.33
N GLN A 349 4.61 5.86 -0.60
CA GLN A 349 4.97 4.71 -1.44
C GLN A 349 5.80 5.16 -2.64
N LEU A 350 6.66 4.28 -3.16
CA LEU A 350 7.12 4.46 -4.54
C LEU A 350 5.97 4.16 -5.50
N THR A 351 5.74 5.09 -6.42
CA THR A 351 4.60 5.04 -7.33
C THR A 351 5.06 4.83 -8.78
N VAL A 352 4.08 4.61 -9.66
CA VAL A 352 4.27 4.66 -11.11
C VAL A 352 4.90 5.99 -11.53
N GLY A 353 4.48 7.10 -10.92
CA GLY A 353 5.06 8.43 -11.16
C GLY A 353 6.57 8.46 -11.01
N HIS A 354 7.10 7.87 -9.94
CA HIS A 354 8.54 7.76 -9.75
C HIS A 354 9.25 7.03 -10.90
N LEU A 355 8.68 5.91 -11.39
CA LEU A 355 9.29 5.19 -12.51
C LEU A 355 9.16 5.95 -13.82
N THR A 356 8.04 6.63 -14.09
CA THR A 356 7.90 7.46 -15.29
C THR A 356 8.88 8.63 -15.30
N GLU A 357 9.20 9.20 -14.13
CA GLU A 357 10.26 10.20 -13.99
C GLU A 357 11.64 9.60 -14.33
N LEU A 358 11.93 8.38 -13.86
CA LEU A 358 13.18 7.70 -14.22
C LEU A 358 13.26 7.31 -15.71
N MET A 359 12.12 7.10 -16.37
CA MET A 359 12.00 6.83 -17.80
C MET A 359 12.18 8.09 -18.68
N THR A 360 12.14 9.27 -18.08
CA THR A 360 12.21 10.55 -18.80
C THR A 360 13.65 11.05 -18.84
N GLY A 361 14.18 11.24 -20.04
CA GLY A 361 15.46 11.92 -20.29
C GLY A 361 15.28 13.16 -21.15
N ASP A 362 16.38 13.86 -21.45
CA ASP A 362 16.35 15.16 -22.16
C ASP A 362 15.69 15.10 -23.55
N ALA A 363 15.72 13.93 -24.20
CA ALA A 363 15.14 13.70 -25.53
C ALA A 363 13.76 13.02 -25.51
N THR A 364 13.23 12.67 -24.33
CA THR A 364 11.95 11.97 -24.21
C THR A 364 10.79 12.92 -24.48
N THR A 365 9.91 12.55 -25.40
CA THR A 365 8.62 13.22 -25.56
C THR A 365 7.64 12.68 -24.52
N VAL A 366 7.03 13.57 -23.72
CA VAL A 366 6.05 13.20 -22.69
C VAL A 366 4.74 13.91 -22.95
N ASP A 367 3.70 13.15 -23.31
CA ASP A 367 2.33 13.63 -23.46
C ASP A 367 1.47 13.20 -22.28
N VAL A 368 0.68 14.13 -21.75
CA VAL A 368 -0.38 13.83 -20.78
C VAL A 368 -1.64 13.47 -21.54
N TRP A 369 -2.21 12.30 -21.26
CA TRP A 369 -3.42 11.82 -21.91
C TRP A 369 -4.65 12.55 -21.36
N ASP A 370 -5.49 13.07 -22.27
CA ASP A 370 -6.71 13.81 -21.97
C ASP A 370 -7.97 12.93 -21.90
N GLY A 371 -7.79 11.61 -21.95
CA GLY A 371 -8.87 10.62 -22.01
C GLY A 371 -9.50 10.43 -23.39
N LYS A 372 -9.01 11.11 -24.44
CA LYS A 372 -9.63 11.09 -25.77
C LYS A 372 -8.65 10.87 -26.92
N LYS A 373 -7.56 11.63 -26.97
CA LYS A 373 -6.65 11.62 -28.11
C LYS A 373 -5.46 10.72 -27.83
N VAL A 374 -5.12 9.90 -28.82
CA VAL A 374 -3.91 9.08 -28.81
C VAL A 374 -3.01 9.49 -29.98
N PRO A 375 -1.67 9.49 -29.81
CA PRO A 375 -0.74 9.73 -30.90
C PRO A 375 -0.89 8.69 -32.02
N ALA A 376 -0.57 9.10 -33.26
CA ALA A 376 -0.64 8.21 -34.41
C ALA A 376 0.49 7.17 -34.45
N GLY A 377 1.62 7.46 -33.79
CA GLY A 377 2.79 6.57 -33.71
C GLY A 377 2.79 5.68 -32.46
N PRO A 378 3.73 4.72 -32.39
CA PRO A 378 3.91 3.88 -31.21
C PRO A 378 4.38 4.72 -30.02
N VAL A 379 3.81 4.43 -28.84
CA VAL A 379 4.19 5.05 -27.57
C VAL A 379 4.39 4.00 -26.50
N THR A 380 5.05 4.38 -25.40
CA THR A 380 4.87 3.68 -24.12
C THR A 380 3.74 4.36 -23.37
N PHE A 381 2.57 3.72 -23.37
CA PHE A 381 1.40 4.17 -22.61
C PHE A 381 1.44 3.63 -21.20
N VAL A 382 1.24 4.51 -20.22
CA VAL A 382 1.10 4.17 -18.80
C VAL A 382 -0.20 4.79 -18.30
N GLY A 383 -1.17 3.96 -17.92
CA GLY A 383 -2.46 4.46 -17.44
C GLY A 383 -3.37 3.44 -16.78
N LEU A 384 -4.54 3.88 -16.30
CA LEU A 384 -5.47 2.98 -15.60
C LEU A 384 -6.16 1.99 -16.54
N GLU A 385 -6.51 2.44 -17.75
CA GLU A 385 -7.16 1.63 -18.77
C GLU A 385 -6.49 1.88 -20.14
N ARG A 386 -6.50 0.87 -21.01
CA ARG A 386 -5.94 1.00 -22.36
C ARG A 386 -6.83 1.92 -23.20
N PRO A 387 -6.31 2.99 -23.83
CA PRO A 387 -7.06 3.85 -24.73
C PRO A 387 -7.50 3.11 -25.99
N ASP A 388 -8.72 3.38 -26.46
CA ASP A 388 -9.18 2.95 -27.78
C ASP A 388 -8.37 3.63 -28.88
N GLY A 389 -8.06 2.87 -29.95
CA GLY A 389 -7.33 3.39 -31.11
C GLY A 389 -5.82 3.60 -30.91
N LEU A 390 -5.25 3.20 -29.77
CA LEU A 390 -3.81 3.25 -29.54
C LEU A 390 -3.07 2.39 -30.58
N HIS A 391 -1.97 2.93 -31.13
CA HIS A 391 -1.16 2.24 -32.14
C HIS A 391 -0.77 0.82 -31.69
N PRO A 392 -0.87 -0.22 -32.56
CA PRO A 392 -0.69 -1.63 -32.17
C PRO A 392 0.69 -1.95 -31.62
N ASP A 393 1.73 -1.26 -32.08
CA ASP A 393 3.12 -1.43 -31.60
C ASP A 393 3.41 -0.69 -30.29
N SER A 394 2.42 -0.02 -29.70
CA SER A 394 2.58 0.65 -28.41
C SER A 394 2.76 -0.35 -27.28
N ARG A 395 3.72 -0.07 -26.39
CA ARG A 395 3.83 -0.77 -25.10
C ARG A 395 2.77 -0.22 -24.16
N VAL A 396 1.97 -1.09 -23.55
CA VAL A 396 0.87 -0.71 -22.66
C VAL A 396 1.14 -1.22 -21.26
N VAL A 397 1.12 -0.31 -20.28
CA VAL A 397 1.20 -0.63 -18.86
C VAL A 397 -0.06 -0.12 -18.16
N THR A 398 -0.73 -1.02 -17.48
CA THR A 398 -1.94 -0.80 -16.68
C THR A 398 -1.83 -1.47 -15.32
N PRO A 399 -2.75 -1.24 -14.36
CA PRO A 399 -2.81 -1.97 -13.10
C PRO A 399 -2.68 -3.50 -13.24
N GLY A 400 -3.21 -4.08 -14.33
CA GLY A 400 -3.13 -5.52 -14.61
C GLY A 400 -1.71 -6.06 -14.86
N ASN A 401 -0.77 -5.22 -15.29
CA ASN A 401 0.61 -5.60 -15.60
C ASN A 401 1.67 -4.63 -15.05
N LEU A 402 1.39 -3.92 -13.94
CA LEU A 402 2.34 -2.98 -13.30
C LEU A 402 3.72 -3.58 -12.98
N ARG A 403 3.80 -4.90 -12.83
CA ARG A 403 5.09 -5.58 -12.60
C ARG A 403 6.04 -5.43 -13.77
N ASP A 404 5.54 -5.16 -14.97
CA ASP A 404 6.35 -4.94 -16.17
C ASP A 404 7.16 -3.64 -16.11
N LEU A 405 6.81 -2.72 -15.20
CA LEU A 405 7.63 -1.52 -14.91
C LEU A 405 8.78 -1.80 -13.95
N ILE A 406 8.74 -2.89 -13.19
CA ILE A 406 9.79 -3.21 -12.21
C ILE A 406 11.02 -3.70 -12.99
N PRO A 407 12.17 -3.00 -12.92
CA PRO A 407 13.38 -3.45 -13.61
C PRO A 407 13.85 -4.80 -13.06
N ALA A 408 14.52 -5.58 -13.91
CA ALA A 408 15.12 -6.87 -13.55
C ALA A 408 16.02 -6.75 -12.31
#